data_AF-T0NI90-F1
#
_entry.id   AF-T0NI90-F1
#
_cell.length_a   1.000
_cell.length_b   1.000
_cell.length_c   1.000
_cell.angle_alpha   90.00
_cell.angle_beta   90.00
_cell.angle_gamma   90.00
#
_symmetry.space_group_name_H-M   'P 1'
#
loop_
_entity.id
_entity.type
_entity.pdbx_description
1 polymer ?
#
loop_
_entity_poly.entity_id
_entity_poly.type
_entity_poly.pdbx_seq_one_letter_code
_entity_poly.pdbx_strand_id
1 'polypeptide(L)'
;MFDGLTGDLIKAELRARNVYTSSQVVRFIGATLKMYSEQYPTISRFVRRDGGFANPKVHKLVEENNVFYAIRLKVNATLYKGREKWI
;
A
#
# COMPACT_ATOMS: atom_id res chain seq x y z
N MET A 1 -3.37 -3.19 9.08
CA MET A 1 -2.68 -4.03 8.08
C MET A 1 -3.01 -5.45 8.42
N PHE A 2 -3.55 -6.17 7.45
CA PHE A 2 -3.97 -7.55 7.59
C PHE A 2 -3.17 -8.39 6.62
N ASP A 3 -2.98 -9.66 6.95
CA ASP A 3 -2.47 -10.62 5.98
C ASP A 3 -3.50 -10.85 4.89
N GLY A 4 -3.04 -10.92 3.64
CA GLY A 4 -3.90 -11.07 2.47
C GLY A 4 -4.43 -12.49 2.26
N LEU A 5 -3.78 -13.48 2.86
CA LEU A 5 -4.11 -14.90 2.73
C LEU A 5 -4.95 -15.39 3.91
N THR A 6 -4.47 -15.19 5.14
CA THR A 6 -5.15 -15.68 6.36
C THR A 6 -6.16 -14.69 6.92
N GLY A 7 -6.00 -13.39 6.63
CA GLY A 7 -6.79 -12.32 7.23
C GLY A 7 -6.31 -11.91 8.63
N ASP A 8 -5.16 -12.39 9.08
CA ASP A 8 -4.64 -12.08 10.41
C ASP A 8 -4.28 -10.61 10.56
N LEU A 9 -4.55 -10.04 11.74
CA LEU A 9 -4.15 -8.66 12.05
C LEU A 9 -2.64 -8.59 12.28
N ILE A 10 -1.91 -8.04 11.31
CA ILE A 10 -0.46 -7.84 11.41
C ILE A 10 -0.15 -6.61 12.26
N LYS A 11 -0.87 -5.50 12.02
CA LYS A 11 -0.57 -4.22 12.66
C LYS A 11 -1.77 -3.28 12.65
N ALA A 12 -1.99 -2.58 13.75
CA ALA A 12 -2.92 -1.47 13.85
C ALA A 12 -2.25 -0.30 14.57
N GLU A 13 -2.64 0.93 14.23
CA GLU A 13 -2.18 2.13 14.93
C GLU A 13 -3.34 3.10 15.07
N LEU A 14 -3.50 3.67 16.27
CA LEU A 14 -4.46 4.74 16.50
C LEU A 14 -3.97 6.02 15.85
N ARG A 15 -4.84 6.66 15.07
CA ARG A 15 -4.55 7.92 14.39
C ARG A 15 -5.20 9.07 15.14
N ALA A 16 -4.44 10.15 15.36
CA ALA A 16 -5.00 11.42 15.79
C ALA A 16 -6.04 11.93 14.78
N ARG A 17 -7.22 12.37 15.26
CA ARG A 17 -8.39 12.69 14.41
C ARG A 17 -8.08 13.69 13.30
N ASN A 18 -7.20 14.66 13.56
CA ASN A 18 -6.85 15.76 12.64
C ASN A 18 -5.92 15.37 11.46
N VAL A 19 -5.34 14.17 11.44
CA VAL A 19 -4.13 13.88 10.63
C VAL A 19 -4.31 13.33 9.20
N TYR A 20 -5.47 13.14 8.57
CA TYR A 20 -5.61 12.31 7.32
C TYR A 20 -4.94 10.90 7.34
N THR A 21 -5.66 9.90 6.86
CA THR A 21 -5.29 8.49 7.08
C THR A 21 -3.97 8.08 6.42
N SER A 22 -3.58 8.69 5.30
CA SER A 22 -2.37 8.34 4.56
C SER A 22 -1.13 9.15 4.92
N SER A 23 -1.21 10.13 5.82
CA SER A 23 -0.07 11.00 6.16
C SER A 23 1.10 10.23 6.80
N GLN A 24 0.80 9.27 7.67
CA GLN A 24 1.82 8.48 8.40
C GLN A 24 2.00 7.07 7.83
N VAL A 25 1.36 6.76 6.70
CA VAL A 25 1.33 5.40 6.16
C VAL A 25 2.72 4.91 5.74
N VAL A 26 3.61 5.81 5.31
CA VAL A 26 5.00 5.48 4.93
C VAL A 26 5.75 4.93 6.15
N ARG A 27 5.65 5.60 7.30
CA ARG A 27 6.24 5.14 8.57
C ARG A 27 5.61 3.82 9.01
N PHE A 28 4.29 3.75 8.92
CA PHE A 28 3.51 2.60 9.37
C PHE A 28 3.85 1.32 8.59
N ILE A 29 3.82 1.39 7.26
CA ILE A 29 4.08 0.26 6.35
C ILE A 29 5.58 -0.02 6.24
N GLY A 30 6.44 1.00 6.17
CA GLY A 30 7.87 0.83 5.92
C GLY A 30 8.58 -0.01 6.97
N ALA A 31 8.28 0.23 8.25
CA ALA A 31 8.85 -0.58 9.33
C ALA A 31 8.45 -2.07 9.21
N THR A 32 7.21 -2.33 8.82
CA THR A 32 6.70 -3.70 8.65
C THR A 32 7.30 -4.36 7.42
N LEU A 33 7.36 -3.67 6.27
CA LEU A 33 7.99 -4.21 5.06
C LEU A 33 9.45 -4.57 5.27
N LYS A 34 10.22 -3.72 5.97
CA LYS A 34 11.62 -3.99 6.29
C LYS A 34 11.76 -5.27 7.12
N MET A 35 10.98 -5.40 8.19
CA MET A 35 10.97 -6.59 9.04
C MET A 35 10.68 -7.87 8.24
N TYR A 36 9.65 -7.87 7.39
CA TYR A 36 9.33 -9.03 6.54
C TYR A 36 10.41 -9.28 5.47
N SER A 37 11.09 -8.24 5.01
CA SER A 37 12.20 -8.37 4.06
C SER A 37 13.42 -9.05 4.66
N GLU A 38 13.73 -8.73 5.91
CA GLU A 38 14.85 -9.32 6.65
C GLU A 38 14.53 -10.76 7.07
N GLN A 39 13.31 -11.02 7.51
CA GLN A 39 12.90 -12.34 8.00
C GLN A 39 12.62 -13.34 6.87
N TYR A 40 12.13 -12.87 5.72
CA TYR A 40 11.74 -13.71 4.58
C TYR A 40 12.29 -13.14 3.25
N PRO A 41 13.60 -13.28 3.00
CA PRO A 41 14.25 -12.62 1.85
C PRO A 41 13.82 -13.18 0.49
N THR A 42 13.45 -14.46 0.42
CA THR A 42 13.10 -15.17 -0.83
C THR A 42 11.63 -15.07 -1.21
N ILE A 43 10.76 -14.56 -0.33
CA ILE A 43 9.32 -14.51 -0.58
C ILE A 43 8.95 -13.24 -1.34
N SER A 44 8.26 -13.39 -2.46
CA SER A 44 7.66 -12.26 -3.17
C SER A 44 6.56 -11.62 -2.34
N ARG A 45 6.65 -10.31 -2.11
CA ARG A 45 5.70 -9.56 -1.29
C ARG A 45 4.72 -8.79 -2.15
N PHE A 46 3.48 -8.71 -1.68
CA PHE A 46 2.40 -7.99 -2.34
C PHE A 46 1.66 -7.07 -1.37
N VAL A 47 1.43 -5.82 -1.76
CA VAL A 47 0.71 -4.84 -0.94
C VAL A 47 -0.58 -4.41 -1.66
N ARG A 48 -1.73 -4.69 -1.03
CA ARG A 48 -3.04 -4.19 -1.48
C ARG A 48 -3.44 -2.96 -0.69
N ARG A 49 -3.92 -1.93 -1.39
CA ARG A 49 -4.33 -0.66 -0.78
C ARG A 49 -5.59 -0.12 -1.43
N ASP A 50 -6.33 0.66 -0.66
CA ASP A 50 -7.40 1.49 -1.20
C ASP A 50 -6.87 2.84 -1.74
N GLY A 51 -7.67 3.52 -2.57
CA GLY A 51 -7.34 4.80 -3.19
C GLY A 51 -7.00 5.91 -2.18
N GLY A 52 -7.49 5.81 -0.94
CA GLY A 52 -7.07 6.70 0.15
C GLY A 52 -5.56 6.67 0.45
N PHE A 53 -4.84 5.64 -0.02
CA PHE A 53 -3.40 5.42 0.15
C PHE A 53 -2.59 5.57 -1.14
N ALA A 54 -3.18 6.15 -2.20
CA ALA A 54 -2.50 6.47 -3.47
C ALA A 54 -1.61 7.72 -3.33
N ASN A 55 -0.63 7.67 -2.42
CA ASN A 55 0.32 8.75 -2.17
C ASN A 55 1.68 8.40 -2.80
N PRO A 56 2.29 9.29 -3.63
CA PRO A 56 3.56 9.05 -4.32
C PRO A 56 4.68 8.50 -3.43
N LYS A 57 4.76 8.96 -2.17
CA LYS A 57 5.78 8.48 -1.22
C LYS A 57 5.63 6.99 -0.90
N VAL A 58 4.42 6.46 -0.94
CA VAL A 58 4.11 5.05 -0.65
C VAL A 58 4.38 4.17 -1.88
N HIS A 59 4.27 4.72 -3.09
CA HIS A 59 4.69 4.02 -4.30
C HIS A 59 6.21 3.82 -4.29
N LYS A 60 6.94 4.94 -4.12
CA LYS A 60 8.40 4.94 -4.04
C LYS A 60 8.93 3.98 -2.97
N LEU A 61 8.37 4.02 -1.76
CA LEU A 61 8.75 3.11 -0.68
C LEU A 61 8.62 1.63 -1.08
N VAL A 62 7.54 1.27 -1.77
CA VAL A 62 7.25 -0.12 -2.11
C VAL A 62 8.10 -0.60 -3.28
N GLU A 63 8.38 0.28 -4.25
CA GLU A 63 9.28 0.02 -5.36
C GLU A 63 10.74 -0.16 -4.86
N GLU A 64 11.20 0.70 -3.94
CA GLU A 64 12.53 0.60 -3.32
C GLU A 64 12.72 -0.71 -2.52
N ASN A 65 11.64 -1.30 -2.01
CA ASN A 65 11.68 -2.56 -1.27
C ASN A 65 11.43 -3.80 -2.17
N ASN A 66 11.38 -3.62 -3.50
CA ASN A 66 11.10 -4.67 -4.48
C ASN A 66 9.79 -5.43 -4.18
N VAL A 67 8.75 -4.68 -3.81
CA VAL A 67 7.44 -5.21 -3.43
C VAL A 67 6.42 -4.89 -4.52
N PHE A 68 5.60 -5.86 -4.90
CA PHE A 68 4.51 -5.66 -5.84
C PHE A 68 3.32 -4.98 -5.16
N TYR A 69 2.51 -4.22 -5.90
CA TYR A 69 1.34 -3.57 -5.31
C TYR A 69 0.13 -3.51 -6.24
N ALA A 70 -1.05 -3.52 -5.62
CA ALA A 70 -2.31 -3.17 -6.25
C ALA A 70 -3.02 -2.09 -5.46
N ILE A 71 -3.57 -1.12 -6.18
CA ILE A 71 -4.29 0.02 -5.61
C ILE A 71 -5.66 0.11 -6.26
N ARG A 72 -6.70 0.16 -5.43
CA ARG A 72 -8.06 0.41 -5.91
C ARG A 72 -8.26 1.91 -6.10
N LEU A 73 -8.34 2.37 -7.34
CA LEU A 73 -8.66 3.76 -7.62
C LEU A 73 -10.17 4.00 -7.49
N LYS A 74 -10.54 5.14 -6.90
CA LYS A 74 -11.93 5.60 -6.94
C LYS A 74 -12.24 6.04 -8.36
N VAL A 75 -13.41 5.63 -8.85
CA VAL A 75 -13.86 5.92 -10.21
C VAL A 75 -13.89 7.43 -10.46
N ASN A 76 -13.36 7.84 -11.61
CA ASN A 76 -13.34 9.22 -12.10
C ASN A 76 -13.54 9.22 -13.62
N ALA A 77 -14.28 10.19 -14.17
CA ALA A 77 -14.47 10.38 -15.61
C ALA A 77 -13.15 10.41 -16.40
N THR A 78 -12.08 10.98 -15.83
CA THR A 78 -10.75 10.98 -16.45
C THR A 78 -10.15 9.59 -16.58
N LEU A 79 -10.38 8.71 -15.59
CA LEU A 79 -9.87 7.33 -15.62
C LEU A 79 -10.59 6.50 -16.69
N TYR A 80 -11.87 6.76 -16.96
CA TYR A 80 -12.59 6.10 -18.06
C TYR A 80 -12.03 6.50 -19.42
N LYS A 81 -11.76 7.79 -19.64
CA LYS A 81 -11.13 8.27 -20.90
C LYS A 81 -9.75 7.66 -21.13
N GLY A 82 -8.99 7.41 -20.07
CA GLY A 82 -7.67 6.76 -20.16
C GLY A 82 -7.74 5.26 -20.42
N ARG A 83 -8.84 4.59 -20.03
CA ARG A 83 -9.02 3.13 -20.14
C ARG A 83 -9.07 2.64 -21.60
N GLU A 84 -9.57 3.47 -22.51
CA GLU A 84 -9.65 3.16 -23.94
C GLU A 84 -8.29 3.14 -24.65
N LYS A 85 -7.23 3.70 -24.04
CA LYS A 85 -5.89 3.76 -24.66
C LYS A 85 -4.99 2.56 -24.35
N TRP A 86 -5.40 1.66 -23.45
CA TRP A 86 -4.58 0.54 -22.97
C TRP A 86 -5.25 -0.83 -23.19
N ILE A 87 -6.38 -0.86 -23.89
CA ILE A 87 -7.06 -2.06 -24.40
C ILE A 87 -6.89 -2.06 -25.92
#